data_AF-A0A0D0D7A1-F1
#
_entry.id   AF-A0A0D0D7A1-F1
#
_cell.length_a   1.000
_cell.length_b   1.000
_cell.length_c   1.000
_cell.angle_alpha   90.00
_cell.angle_beta   90.00
_cell.angle_gamma   90.00
#
_symmetry.space_group_name_H-M   'P 1'
#
loop_
_entity.id
_entity.type
_entity.pdbx_description
1 polymer ?
#
loop_
_entity_poly.entity_id
_entity_poly.type
_entity_poly.pdbx_seq_one_letter_code
_entity_poly.pdbx_strand_id
1 'polypeptide(L)'
;MDEFQEKLETAEPPRVLPNAIISKTPTAGSGLKGKARVIASALTDNLFTTPLSFNFEHLANDPPMSTTPTATSNVKGKARVIASASTSTTSLLDKSTSPDSAQGTIRLSSSRKNLLGAGAFKTALLGRLNLSPLRAHGLGSQPNEEIALKQPYTPSTKPGFMRLSFHEESSKLFCKANILYWVKALLNMTYNYIHHCIAEAPEPPPFNIPKICFVDAALVLAYAEKAEGLDQPGTPKLVPSLVTIGYLTEELIKLDDDSDFTNFVHNSNPSPFILPGKYRYQTAEFLVFTQHIQYINTGGQVYISDYQGSTTLLSDPQILTHLDVNKGQKLFSEGNYAKGVAAFEKEHICNKYCKWPGFQLDAFGGGESSGTA
;
A
#
# COMPACT_ATOMS: atom_id res chain seq x y z
N MET A 1 -36.78 -2.19 -7.89
CA MET A 1 -35.44 -1.60 -8.10
C MET A 1 -35.37 -0.20 -7.47
N ASP A 2 -36.51 0.40 -7.09
CA ASP A 2 -36.59 1.81 -6.66
C ASP A 2 -36.34 2.08 -5.16
N GLU A 3 -36.41 1.08 -4.28
CA GLU A 3 -36.23 1.30 -2.82
C GLU A 3 -34.74 1.40 -2.39
N PHE A 4 -33.81 1.01 -3.28
CA PHE A 4 -32.36 1.10 -3.02
C PHE A 4 -31.74 2.40 -3.54
N GLN A 5 -32.37 3.04 -4.53
CA GLN A 5 -31.95 4.33 -5.07
C GLN A 5 -32.31 5.49 -4.10
N GLU A 6 -33.49 5.42 -3.46
CA GLU A 6 -33.99 6.45 -2.54
C GLU A 6 -33.17 6.55 -1.22
N LYS A 7 -32.52 5.46 -0.81
CA LYS A 7 -31.61 5.45 0.36
C LYS A 7 -30.20 5.97 0.07
N LEU A 8 -29.81 6.10 -1.20
CA LEU A 8 -28.52 6.67 -1.61
C LEU A 8 -28.60 8.20 -1.80
N GLU A 9 -29.76 8.74 -2.14
CA GLU A 9 -29.96 10.19 -2.32
C GLU A 9 -30.20 10.96 -1.00
N THR A 10 -30.55 10.25 0.08
CA THR A 10 -30.83 10.86 1.40
C THR A 10 -29.68 10.78 2.40
N ALA A 11 -28.56 10.14 2.03
CA ALA A 11 -27.35 10.13 2.85
C ALA A 11 -26.57 11.43 2.68
N GLU A 12 -26.59 12.31 3.69
CA GLU A 12 -25.71 13.48 3.70
C GLU A 12 -24.25 13.02 3.48
N PRO A 13 -23.51 13.67 2.55
CA PRO A 13 -22.10 13.33 2.35
C PRO A 13 -21.33 13.53 3.66
N PRO A 14 -20.36 12.67 3.98
CA PRO A 14 -19.51 12.88 5.15
C PRO A 14 -18.85 14.25 5.02
N ARG A 15 -19.18 15.15 5.96
CA ARG A 15 -18.57 16.48 6.02
C ARG A 15 -17.06 16.31 6.13
N VAL A 16 -16.36 16.67 5.05
CA VAL A 16 -14.94 17.00 5.12
C VAL A 16 -14.85 18.23 6.01
N LEU A 17 -14.41 18.05 7.25
CA LEU A 17 -14.22 19.16 8.19
C LEU A 17 -13.10 20.06 7.63
N PRO A 18 -13.37 21.34 7.32
CA PRO A 18 -12.31 22.28 7.04
C PRO A 18 -11.57 22.58 8.35
N ASN A 19 -10.24 22.49 8.30
CA ASN A 19 -9.27 23.08 9.24
C ASN A 19 -9.85 23.63 10.55
N ALA A 20 -10.00 22.78 11.56
CA ALA A 20 -10.20 23.22 12.93
C ALA A 20 -8.84 23.54 13.59
N ILE A 21 -8.47 24.82 13.54
CA ILE A 21 -7.51 25.41 14.48
C ILE A 21 -8.15 25.35 15.88
N ILE A 22 -7.64 24.47 16.74
CA ILE A 22 -7.79 24.62 18.19
C ILE A 22 -6.41 24.50 18.82
N SER A 23 -5.93 25.65 19.29
CA SER A 23 -4.75 25.77 20.12
C SER A 23 -5.00 25.14 21.49
N LYS A 24 -4.07 24.30 21.95
CA LYS A 24 -3.58 24.27 23.33
C LYS A 24 -2.21 23.61 23.29
N THR A 25 -1.19 24.42 23.58
CA THR A 25 0.21 24.02 23.76
C THR A 25 0.34 22.92 24.80
N PRO A 26 1.08 21.82 24.52
CA PRO A 26 1.76 21.06 25.54
C PRO A 26 3.26 21.32 25.50
N THR A 27 3.80 21.38 26.70
CA THR A 27 5.20 21.53 27.11
C THR A 27 6.15 20.63 26.31
N ALA A 28 7.33 21.16 26.00
CA ALA A 28 8.39 20.48 25.25
C ALA A 28 8.81 19.15 25.91
N GLY A 29 8.30 18.04 25.38
CA GLY A 29 8.80 16.71 25.68
C GLY A 29 10.06 16.41 24.88
N SER A 30 11.10 15.92 25.56
CA SER A 30 12.38 15.50 24.99
C SER A 30 12.19 14.57 23.78
N GLY A 31 12.72 14.96 22.62
CA GLY A 31 12.68 14.13 21.42
C GLY A 31 13.37 12.78 21.64
N LEU A 32 12.65 11.69 21.39
CA LEU A 32 13.22 10.35 21.32
C LEU A 32 14.21 10.27 20.15
N LYS A 33 15.51 10.27 20.45
CA LYS A 33 16.54 9.87 19.48
C LYS A 33 16.73 8.35 19.55
N GLY A 34 15.88 7.59 18.88
CA GLY A 34 16.07 6.15 18.66
C GLY A 34 17.09 5.91 17.55
N LYS A 35 18.14 5.11 17.80
CA LYS A 35 18.89 4.46 16.71
C LYS A 35 18.16 3.15 16.41
N ALA A 36 17.18 3.18 15.51
CA ALA A 36 16.71 1.95 14.89
C ALA A 36 17.83 1.49 13.94
N ARG A 37 18.33 0.24 13.95
CA ARG A 37 18.94 -0.30 12.73
C ARG A 37 17.82 -0.74 11.83
N VAL A 38 18.04 -0.60 10.54
CA VAL A 38 17.01 -0.80 9.55
C VAL A 38 17.29 -2.09 8.84
N ILE A 39 16.20 -2.69 8.46
CA ILE A 39 16.13 -3.78 7.53
C ILE A 39 15.27 -3.21 6.43
N ALA A 40 15.80 -3.08 5.24
CA ALA A 40 14.95 -2.82 4.09
C ALA A 40 15.10 -4.01 3.17
N SER A 41 14.00 -4.69 2.88
CA SER A 41 13.87 -5.50 1.68
C SER A 41 13.13 -4.65 0.68
N ALA A 42 13.79 -4.31 -0.42
CA ALA A 42 13.18 -3.54 -1.47
C ALA A 42 12.40 -4.44 -2.41
N LEU A 43 11.22 -3.97 -2.81
CA LEU A 43 10.44 -4.58 -3.88
C LEU A 43 10.96 -3.96 -5.19
N THR A 44 11.95 -4.61 -5.81
CA THR A 44 12.57 -4.11 -7.04
C THR A 44 11.91 -4.66 -8.29
N ASP A 45 11.90 -3.87 -9.35
CA ASP A 45 11.16 -4.12 -10.59
C ASP A 45 11.84 -5.15 -11.52
N ASN A 46 13.01 -5.67 -11.17
CA ASN A 46 13.86 -6.49 -12.06
C ASN A 46 13.47 -7.97 -12.18
N LEU A 47 12.29 -8.40 -11.71
CA LEU A 47 11.92 -9.82 -11.64
C LEU A 47 10.99 -10.33 -12.76
N PHE A 48 10.59 -9.49 -13.73
CA PHE A 48 9.56 -9.88 -14.71
C PHE A 48 10.01 -9.73 -16.16
N THR A 49 10.76 -10.72 -16.67
CA THR A 49 10.98 -10.92 -18.12
C THR A 49 10.20 -12.12 -18.68
N THR A 50 9.46 -12.86 -17.86
CA THR A 50 8.65 -14.01 -18.29
C THR A 50 7.15 -13.75 -18.08
N PRO A 51 6.27 -14.27 -18.95
CA PRO A 51 4.81 -14.19 -18.75
C PRO A 51 4.43 -14.75 -17.39
N LEU A 52 3.69 -13.98 -16.60
CA LEU A 52 3.15 -14.40 -15.31
C LEU A 52 2.03 -15.42 -15.53
N SER A 53 2.33 -16.72 -15.39
CA SER A 53 1.29 -17.73 -15.20
C SER A 53 0.94 -17.81 -13.71
N PHE A 54 -0.25 -17.37 -13.33
CA PHE A 54 -0.73 -17.44 -11.95
C PHE A 54 -1.18 -18.87 -11.60
N ASN A 55 -0.28 -19.69 -11.04
CA ASN A 55 -0.64 -20.98 -10.45
C ASN A 55 -0.78 -20.83 -8.93
N PHE A 56 -2.00 -20.72 -8.43
CA PHE A 56 -2.32 -20.68 -7.00
C PHE A 56 -2.72 -22.08 -6.50
N GLU A 57 -1.75 -22.97 -6.25
CA GLU A 57 -2.01 -24.24 -5.56
C GLU A 57 -1.20 -24.35 -4.26
N HIS A 58 -1.91 -24.76 -3.19
CA HIS A 58 -1.46 -25.14 -1.84
C HIS A 58 -1.04 -24.07 -0.80
N LEU A 59 -1.97 -23.65 0.08
CA LEU A 59 -1.68 -23.13 1.43
C LEU A 59 -2.81 -23.48 2.44
N ALA A 60 -2.51 -24.30 3.46
CA ALA A 60 -3.32 -24.63 4.66
C ALA A 60 -2.41 -25.44 5.61
N ASN A 61 -2.33 -25.36 6.94
CA ASN A 61 -3.06 -24.76 8.06
C ASN A 61 -2.06 -24.59 9.23
N ASP A 62 -2.32 -23.73 10.22
CA ASP A 62 -1.78 -23.92 11.59
C ASP A 62 -2.66 -23.24 12.67
N PRO A 63 -2.66 -23.75 13.94
CA PRO A 63 -3.56 -23.30 15.02
C PRO A 63 -2.98 -22.13 15.87
N PRO A 64 -3.82 -21.41 16.64
CA PRO A 64 -3.39 -20.22 17.38
C PRO A 64 -2.75 -20.53 18.74
N MET A 65 -1.66 -19.81 19.08
CA MET A 65 -1.12 -19.71 20.44
C MET A 65 -1.51 -18.38 21.09
N SER A 66 -1.86 -18.45 22.37
CA SER A 66 -2.23 -17.33 23.26
C SER A 66 -1.00 -16.66 23.86
N THR A 67 -1.02 -15.32 24.01
CA THR A 67 -0.61 -14.59 25.23
C THR A 67 -0.75 -13.06 25.06
N THR A 68 -1.07 -12.38 26.17
CA THR A 68 -1.19 -10.93 26.37
C THR A 68 0.16 -10.24 26.63
N PRO A 69 0.32 -8.95 26.30
CA PRO A 69 0.85 -8.02 27.32
C PRO A 69 0.38 -6.54 27.22
N THR A 70 0.52 -5.82 28.35
CA THR A 70 0.39 -4.35 28.47
C THR A 70 1.70 -3.76 29.01
N ALA A 71 2.27 -2.75 28.31
CA ALA A 71 2.93 -1.52 28.82
C ALA A 71 3.94 -0.96 27.79
N THR A 72 3.86 0.34 27.51
CA THR A 72 4.72 1.11 26.60
C THR A 72 5.99 1.60 27.31
N SER A 73 7.15 1.47 26.66
CA SER A 73 8.39 2.17 27.07
C SER A 73 9.20 2.67 25.87
N ASN A 74 10.04 3.67 26.14
CA ASN A 74 10.90 4.37 25.19
C ASN A 74 12.16 3.54 24.87
N VAL A 75 12.39 3.20 23.60
CA VAL A 75 13.48 2.30 23.19
C VAL A 75 14.27 2.86 21.99
N LYS A 76 15.60 2.73 22.05
CA LYS A 76 16.55 2.86 20.91
C LYS A 76 16.99 1.42 20.55
N GLY A 77 17.22 1.02 19.28
CA GLY A 77 17.71 -0.35 18.94
C GLY A 77 18.21 -0.69 17.53
N LYS A 78 19.34 -1.40 17.42
CA LYS A 78 19.93 -1.82 16.14
C LYS A 78 19.36 -3.14 15.53
N ALA A 79 18.99 -3.23 14.23
CA ALA A 79 18.32 -4.36 13.51
C ALA A 79 19.09 -5.26 12.49
N ARG A 80 18.44 -6.30 11.92
CA ARG A 80 19.02 -7.25 10.93
C ARG A 80 17.97 -7.94 10.03
N VAL A 81 18.13 -7.91 8.69
CA VAL A 81 17.09 -8.15 7.67
C VAL A 81 16.59 -9.58 7.54
N ILE A 82 15.28 -9.74 7.26
CA ILE A 82 14.68 -10.91 6.60
C ILE A 82 13.83 -10.44 5.42
N ALA A 83 14.01 -11.08 4.27
CA ALA A 83 13.06 -11.07 3.15
C ALA A 83 12.68 -12.51 2.85
N SER A 84 11.39 -12.80 2.75
CA SER A 84 10.91 -13.87 1.87
C SER A 84 9.47 -13.55 1.44
N ALA A 85 9.24 -13.56 0.13
CA ALA A 85 8.00 -14.07 -0.42
C ALA A 85 8.31 -15.49 -0.90
N SER A 86 8.54 -16.40 0.06
CA SER A 86 8.50 -17.84 -0.16
C SER A 86 7.25 -18.35 0.54
N THR A 87 6.41 -19.07 -0.20
CA THR A 87 5.16 -19.69 0.25
C THR A 87 5.37 -20.85 1.25
N SER A 88 6.46 -20.87 2.01
CA SER A 88 6.75 -21.88 3.02
C SER A 88 7.04 -21.22 4.37
N THR A 89 6.06 -21.31 5.28
CA THR A 89 6.07 -20.75 6.63
C THR A 89 6.91 -21.54 7.64
N THR A 90 7.95 -22.25 7.21
CA THR A 90 8.81 -23.05 8.09
C THR A 90 10.25 -22.52 8.10
N SER A 91 10.61 -21.91 9.24
CA SER A 91 11.93 -21.35 9.63
C SER A 91 12.27 -19.91 9.19
N LEU A 92 11.59 -18.93 9.81
CA LEU A 92 11.81 -17.49 9.66
C LEU A 92 13.16 -16.94 10.22
N LEU A 93 14.15 -17.78 10.53
CA LEU A 93 15.39 -17.34 11.20
C LEU A 93 16.66 -18.04 10.69
N ASP A 94 16.67 -18.55 9.46
CA ASP A 94 17.93 -19.01 8.88
C ASP A 94 18.83 -17.81 8.53
N LYS A 95 20.14 -17.95 8.81
CA LYS A 95 21.11 -16.84 8.83
C LYS A 95 21.51 -16.36 7.42
N SER A 96 20.82 -16.76 6.36
CA SER A 96 21.19 -16.39 5.00
C SER A 96 20.97 -14.90 4.78
N THR A 97 22.05 -14.19 4.48
CA THR A 97 22.01 -12.79 4.07
C THR A 97 21.41 -12.73 2.67
N SER A 98 20.11 -12.43 2.57
CA SER A 98 19.51 -12.06 1.28
C SER A 98 20.31 -10.88 0.69
N PRO A 99 20.69 -10.91 -0.60
CA PRO A 99 21.45 -9.83 -1.22
C PRO A 99 20.71 -8.47 -1.16
N ASP A 100 19.38 -8.49 -1.02
CA ASP A 100 18.56 -7.27 -0.97
C ASP A 100 18.45 -6.66 0.43
N SER A 101 19.20 -7.19 1.39
CA SER A 101 19.20 -6.74 2.76
C SER A 101 20.09 -5.51 2.99
N ALA A 102 19.47 -4.34 3.22
CA ALA A 102 20.21 -3.14 3.63
C ALA A 102 20.11 -2.89 5.14
N GLN A 103 21.24 -2.48 5.73
CA GLN A 103 21.27 -1.94 7.09
C GLN A 103 21.18 -0.42 7.05
N GLY A 104 20.57 0.20 8.06
CA GLY A 104 20.45 1.65 8.08
C GLY A 104 20.05 2.21 9.42
N THR A 105 19.67 3.48 9.46
CA THR A 105 19.01 4.11 10.61
C THR A 105 17.77 4.86 10.20
N ILE A 106 16.74 4.81 11.04
CA ILE A 106 15.55 5.65 10.91
C ILE A 106 15.51 6.64 12.05
N ARG A 107 15.24 7.89 11.69
CA ARG A 107 14.96 8.97 12.62
C ARG A 107 13.48 9.28 12.53
N LEU A 108 12.76 8.99 13.60
CA LEU A 108 11.37 9.36 13.78
C LEU A 108 11.28 10.47 14.82
N SER A 109 10.45 11.48 14.57
CA SER A 109 10.06 12.44 15.60
C SER A 109 8.57 12.31 15.85
N SER A 110 8.19 11.97 17.08
CA SER A 110 6.81 11.76 17.52
C SER A 110 5.98 13.05 17.64
N SER A 111 6.53 14.19 17.19
CA SER A 111 5.79 15.44 17.13
C SER A 111 4.56 15.30 16.23
N ARG A 112 3.42 15.87 16.65
CA ARG A 112 2.22 15.96 15.81
C ARG A 112 2.48 16.66 14.47
N LYS A 113 3.49 17.52 14.41
CA LYS A 113 3.93 18.19 13.17
C LYS A 113 4.44 17.21 12.10
N ASN A 114 4.78 15.98 12.49
CA ASN A 114 5.24 14.93 11.59
C ASN A 114 4.14 13.90 11.28
N LEU A 115 2.91 14.09 11.77
CA LEU A 115 1.79 13.25 11.35
C LEU A 115 1.40 13.68 9.94
N LEU A 116 1.70 12.82 8.96
CA LEU A 116 1.28 13.02 7.57
C LEU A 116 -0.22 12.76 7.43
N GLY A 117 -0.75 11.80 8.19
CA GLY A 117 -2.18 11.51 8.22
C GLY A 117 -2.52 10.32 9.09
N ALA A 118 -3.81 10.13 9.36
CA ALA A 118 -4.36 8.95 10.01
C ALA A 118 -5.56 8.48 9.20
N GLY A 119 -5.48 7.27 8.64
CA GLY A 119 -6.57 6.63 7.91
C GLY A 119 -7.49 5.85 8.85
N ALA A 120 -8.27 4.92 8.32
CA ALA A 120 -9.15 4.08 9.16
C ALA A 120 -8.37 3.13 10.08
N PHE A 121 -7.24 2.57 9.62
CA PHE A 121 -6.55 1.45 10.30
C PHE A 121 -5.03 1.66 10.45
N LYS A 122 -4.51 2.83 10.07
CA LYS A 122 -3.07 3.11 10.09
C LYS A 122 -2.79 4.59 10.21
N THR A 123 -1.66 4.91 10.82
CA THR A 123 -1.07 6.25 10.81
C THR A 123 0.06 6.30 9.78
N ALA A 124 0.30 7.47 9.21
CA ALA A 124 1.46 7.79 8.40
C ALA A 124 2.25 8.91 9.08
N LEU A 125 3.53 8.68 9.34
CA LEU A 125 4.43 9.59 10.02
C LEU A 125 5.60 9.95 9.10
N LEU A 126 6.02 11.22 9.11
CA LEU A 126 7.24 11.65 8.45
C LEU A 126 8.45 11.13 9.22
N GLY A 127 9.28 10.36 8.52
CA GLY A 127 10.56 9.85 9.02
C GLY A 127 11.73 10.28 8.14
N ARG A 128 12.95 9.95 8.58
CA ARG A 128 14.14 10.04 7.75
C ARG A 128 14.92 8.72 7.76
N LEU A 129 15.29 8.25 6.58
CA LEU A 129 16.04 7.01 6.35
C LEU A 129 17.50 7.31 6.01
N ASN A 130 18.41 6.50 6.53
CA ASN A 130 19.81 6.48 6.11
C ASN A 130 20.24 5.03 5.95
N LEU A 131 20.47 4.55 4.74
CA LEU A 131 21.00 3.19 4.50
C LEU A 131 22.53 3.20 4.41
N SER A 132 23.13 2.03 4.68
CA SER A 132 24.56 1.76 4.58
C SER A 132 24.77 0.30 4.13
N PRO A 133 25.18 0.06 2.88
CA PRO A 133 25.42 1.06 1.83
C PRO A 133 24.12 1.75 1.36
N LEU A 134 24.26 2.92 0.74
CA LEU A 134 23.15 3.54 0.00
C LEU A 134 22.77 2.64 -1.18
N ARG A 135 21.50 2.69 -1.57
CA ARG A 135 21.04 1.98 -2.77
C ARG A 135 21.33 2.81 -4.02
N ALA A 136 21.43 2.15 -5.16
CA ALA A 136 21.66 2.85 -6.44
C ALA A 136 20.47 3.75 -6.82
N HIS A 137 19.24 3.28 -6.55
CA HIS A 137 17.99 3.94 -6.93
C HIS A 137 16.90 3.69 -5.89
N GLY A 138 15.86 4.53 -5.90
CA GLY A 138 14.65 4.34 -5.11
C GLY A 138 14.82 4.62 -3.62
N LEU A 139 14.00 3.96 -2.81
CA LEU A 139 13.99 4.13 -1.35
C LEU A 139 15.34 3.80 -0.71
N GLY A 140 15.92 4.79 -0.04
CA GLY A 140 17.22 4.71 0.63
C GLY A 140 18.41 4.89 -0.32
N SER A 141 18.19 5.50 -1.49
CA SER A 141 19.26 5.93 -2.41
C SER A 141 19.96 7.20 -1.97
N GLN A 142 19.34 7.98 -1.07
CA GLN A 142 19.91 9.22 -0.56
C GLN A 142 20.17 9.15 0.95
N PRO A 143 21.22 9.83 1.45
CA PRO A 143 21.37 10.01 2.88
C PRO A 143 20.24 10.90 3.42
N ASN A 144 19.72 10.54 4.58
CA ASN A 144 18.72 11.30 5.32
C ASN A 144 17.42 11.57 4.54
N GLU A 145 17.09 10.62 3.66
CA GLU A 145 15.92 10.63 2.78
C GLU A 145 14.62 10.70 3.57
N GLU A 146 13.71 11.58 3.17
CA GLU A 146 12.40 11.71 3.80
C GLU A 146 11.48 10.59 3.34
N ILE A 147 10.81 9.96 4.31
CA ILE A 147 10.01 8.75 4.10
C ILE A 147 8.67 8.85 4.82
N ALA A 148 7.67 8.12 4.32
CA ALA A 148 6.43 7.88 5.03
C ALA A 148 6.52 6.56 5.82
N LEU A 149 6.46 6.65 7.15
CA LEU A 149 6.41 5.52 8.06
C LEU A 149 4.96 5.19 8.41
N LYS A 150 4.48 4.06 7.93
CA LYS A 150 3.12 3.60 8.15
C LYS A 150 3.06 2.55 9.24
N GLN A 151 2.14 2.77 10.16
CA GLN A 151 1.96 1.91 11.32
C GLN A 151 0.47 1.57 11.52
N PRO A 152 0.10 0.28 11.45
CA PRO A 152 -1.24 -0.19 11.76
C PRO A 152 -1.69 0.11 13.19
N TYR A 153 -2.99 0.27 13.37
CA TYR A 153 -3.61 0.38 14.69
C TYR A 153 -5.04 -0.15 14.67
N THR A 154 -5.60 -0.37 15.86
CA THR A 154 -7.04 -0.61 16.03
C THR A 154 -7.72 0.68 16.48
N PRO A 155 -8.82 1.10 15.82
CA PRO A 155 -9.62 2.23 16.28
C PRO A 155 -10.04 2.01 17.73
N SER A 156 -9.93 3.03 18.58
CA SER A 156 -10.44 2.99 19.95
C SER A 156 -11.79 3.69 20.03
N THR A 157 -12.67 3.24 20.92
CA THR A 157 -13.91 3.94 21.27
C THR A 157 -13.65 5.26 22.00
N LYS A 158 -12.43 5.44 22.55
CA LYS A 158 -11.96 6.68 23.16
C LYS A 158 -11.15 7.50 22.14
N PRO A 159 -11.01 8.82 22.31
CA PRO A 159 -10.13 9.62 21.47
C PRO A 159 -8.71 9.04 21.45
N GLY A 160 -8.31 8.49 20.29
CA GLY A 160 -7.00 7.87 20.10
C GLY A 160 -7.07 6.54 19.36
N PHE A 161 -5.92 5.89 19.25
CA PHE A 161 -5.76 4.59 18.60
C PHE A 161 -5.01 3.64 19.52
N MET A 162 -5.39 2.36 19.50
CA MET A 162 -4.73 1.32 20.27
C MET A 162 -3.63 0.68 19.42
N ARG A 163 -2.45 0.51 20.01
CA ARG A 163 -1.36 -0.24 19.38
C ARG A 163 -1.72 -1.73 19.37
N LEU A 164 -1.50 -2.34 18.22
CA LEU A 164 -1.59 -3.79 18.05
C LEU A 164 -0.41 -4.48 18.76
N SER A 165 -0.56 -5.76 19.06
CA SER A 165 0.60 -6.57 19.42
C SER A 165 1.57 -6.65 18.24
N PHE A 166 2.86 -6.91 18.51
CA PHE A 166 3.85 -7.04 17.44
C PHE A 166 3.47 -8.13 16.43
N HIS A 167 2.89 -9.24 16.88
CA HIS A 167 2.44 -10.32 16.00
C HIS A 167 1.34 -9.87 15.03
N GLU A 168 0.31 -9.16 15.53
CA GLU A 168 -0.78 -8.65 14.70
C GLU A 168 -0.30 -7.54 13.76
N GLU A 169 0.55 -6.64 14.28
CA GLU A 169 1.14 -5.54 13.51
C GLU A 169 2.00 -6.08 12.37
N SER A 170 2.95 -6.97 12.67
CA SER A 170 3.85 -7.55 11.67
C SER A 170 3.06 -8.30 10.60
N SER A 171 2.06 -9.11 10.98
CA SER A 171 1.17 -9.78 10.01
C SER A 171 0.50 -8.80 9.05
N LYS A 172 -0.05 -7.69 9.55
CA LYS A 172 -0.68 -6.65 8.71
C LYS A 172 0.33 -5.93 7.82
N LEU A 173 1.53 -5.66 8.34
CA LEU A 173 2.62 -5.03 7.59
C LEU A 173 3.14 -5.91 6.45
N PHE A 174 3.37 -7.20 6.70
CA PHE A 174 3.76 -8.17 5.67
C PHE A 174 2.70 -8.27 4.58
N CYS A 175 1.42 -8.33 4.96
CA CYS A 175 0.33 -8.33 4.00
C CYS A 175 0.34 -7.07 3.12
N LYS A 176 0.53 -5.88 3.70
CA LYS A 176 0.60 -4.62 2.93
C LYS A 176 1.84 -4.54 2.04
N ALA A 177 3.00 -5.02 2.51
CA ALA A 177 4.20 -5.12 1.67
C ALA A 177 3.97 -6.06 0.48
N ASN A 178 3.31 -7.20 0.70
CA ASN A 178 2.95 -8.12 -0.38
C ASN A 178 1.99 -7.49 -1.39
N ILE A 179 0.99 -6.72 -0.93
CA ILE A 179 0.10 -5.97 -1.85
C ILE A 179 0.92 -5.01 -2.72
N LEU A 180 1.83 -4.22 -2.13
CA LEU A 180 2.67 -3.28 -2.87
C LEU A 180 3.53 -3.98 -3.93
N TYR A 181 4.04 -5.18 -3.62
CA TYR A 181 4.77 -6.00 -4.59
C TYR A 181 3.89 -6.39 -5.78
N TRP A 182 2.70 -6.93 -5.51
CA TRP A 182 1.80 -7.40 -6.55
C TRP A 182 1.22 -6.27 -7.40
N VAL A 183 0.92 -5.09 -6.84
CA VAL A 183 0.43 -3.98 -7.66
C VAL A 183 1.48 -3.44 -8.61
N LYS A 184 2.76 -3.44 -8.23
CA LYS A 184 3.85 -3.07 -9.14
C LYS A 184 3.93 -4.05 -10.30
N ALA A 185 3.85 -5.35 -10.02
CA ALA A 185 3.83 -6.39 -11.06
C ALA A 185 2.62 -6.24 -12.00
N LEU A 186 1.42 -6.03 -11.45
CA LEU A 186 0.19 -5.83 -12.22
C LEU A 186 0.25 -4.56 -13.08
N LEU A 187 0.75 -3.44 -12.55
CA LEU A 187 0.89 -2.20 -13.29
C LEU A 187 1.97 -2.31 -14.38
N ASN A 188 3.08 -3.00 -14.12
CA ASN A 188 4.10 -3.30 -15.12
C ASN A 188 3.53 -4.16 -16.26
N MET A 189 2.74 -5.20 -15.94
CA MET A 189 2.01 -5.98 -16.94
C MET A 189 1.10 -5.09 -17.79
N THR A 190 0.37 -4.16 -17.17
CA THR A 190 -0.46 -3.17 -17.89
C THR A 190 0.36 -2.32 -18.85
N TYR A 191 1.49 -1.76 -18.42
CA TYR A 191 2.34 -0.95 -19.29
C TYR A 191 2.95 -1.74 -20.43
N ASN A 192 3.40 -2.98 -20.18
CA ASN A 192 3.90 -3.86 -21.24
C ASN A 192 2.85 -4.13 -22.31
N TYR A 193 1.59 -4.36 -21.90
CA TYR A 193 0.46 -4.49 -22.80
C TYR A 193 0.23 -3.21 -23.63
N ILE A 194 0.19 -2.04 -22.97
CA ILE A 194 0.02 -0.74 -23.64
C ILE A 194 1.13 -0.52 -24.68
N HIS A 195 2.39 -0.76 -24.30
CA HIS A 195 3.53 -0.58 -25.19
C HIS A 195 3.47 -1.51 -26.40
N HIS A 196 3.09 -2.77 -26.20
CA HIS A 196 2.92 -3.72 -27.30
C HIS A 196 1.82 -3.26 -28.26
N CYS A 197 0.64 -2.92 -27.75
CA CYS A 197 -0.47 -2.43 -28.58
C CYS A 197 -0.12 -1.17 -29.37
N ILE A 198 0.60 -0.21 -28.76
CA ILE A 198 1.04 1.00 -29.45
C ILE A 198 2.06 0.69 -30.55
N ALA A 199 2.97 -0.26 -30.33
CA ALA A 199 3.98 -0.64 -31.32
C ALA A 199 3.37 -1.34 -32.56
N GLU A 200 2.29 -2.10 -32.36
CA GLU A 200 1.60 -2.83 -33.44
C GLU A 200 0.49 -2.01 -34.12
N ALA A 201 0.06 -0.90 -33.53
CA ALA A 201 -1.02 -0.09 -34.07
C ALA A 201 -0.59 0.70 -35.32
N PRO A 202 -1.45 0.81 -36.36
CA PRO A 202 -1.14 1.58 -37.57
C PRO A 202 -1.05 3.09 -37.31
N GLU A 203 -1.73 3.58 -36.28
CA GLU A 203 -1.74 4.98 -35.85
C GLU A 203 -1.48 5.07 -34.35
N PRO A 204 -0.80 6.11 -33.84
CA PRO A 204 -0.61 6.30 -32.42
C PRO A 204 -1.93 6.69 -31.73
N PRO A 205 -2.05 6.48 -30.40
CA PRO A 205 -3.22 6.93 -29.66
C PRO A 205 -3.36 8.46 -29.72
N PRO A 206 -4.59 9.01 -29.83
CA PRO A 206 -4.84 10.46 -29.88
C PRO A 206 -4.74 11.13 -28.50
N PHE A 207 -4.05 10.51 -27.55
CA PHE A 207 -3.88 10.96 -26.17
C PHE A 207 -2.50 10.55 -25.63
N ASN A 208 -2.04 11.28 -24.62
CA ASN A 208 -0.82 10.91 -23.89
C ASN A 208 -1.10 9.73 -22.96
N ILE A 209 -0.15 8.81 -22.85
CA ILE A 209 -0.16 7.76 -21.84
C ILE A 209 0.52 8.30 -20.57
N PRO A 210 -0.20 8.47 -19.45
CA PRO A 210 0.41 8.86 -18.18
C PRO A 210 1.48 7.85 -17.75
N LYS A 211 2.58 8.35 -17.20
CA LYS A 211 3.64 7.55 -16.56
C LYS A 211 3.43 7.59 -15.04
N ILE A 212 2.86 6.53 -14.51
CA ILE A 212 2.47 6.41 -13.10
C ILE A 212 3.13 5.16 -12.54
N CYS A 213 3.67 5.25 -11.34
CA CYS A 213 4.19 4.10 -10.60
C CYS A 213 3.67 4.08 -9.17
N PHE A 214 3.81 2.95 -8.49
CA PHE A 214 3.65 2.89 -7.04
C PHE A 214 4.97 3.22 -6.36
N VAL A 215 4.90 3.88 -5.21
CA VAL A 215 6.05 4.15 -4.33
C VAL A 215 6.91 2.91 -4.11
N ASP A 216 8.23 3.12 -4.03
CA ASP A 216 9.08 2.12 -3.41
C ASP A 216 8.75 2.00 -1.93
N ALA A 217 8.74 0.76 -1.47
CA ALA A 217 8.42 0.42 -0.11
C ALA A 217 9.35 -0.64 0.47
N ALA A 218 9.49 -0.62 1.78
CA ALA A 218 10.26 -1.59 2.54
C ALA A 218 9.60 -1.87 3.89
N LEU A 219 9.63 -3.12 4.31
CA LEU A 219 9.32 -3.48 5.70
C LEU A 219 10.52 -3.15 6.57
N VAL A 220 10.31 -2.33 7.59
CA VAL A 220 11.33 -1.94 8.57
C VAL A 220 10.98 -2.53 9.91
N LEU A 221 11.94 -3.25 10.50
CA LEU A 221 11.84 -3.73 11.88
C LEU A 221 12.87 -2.99 12.74
N ALA A 222 12.42 -2.33 13.79
CA ALA A 222 13.31 -1.76 14.79
C ALA A 222 13.40 -2.68 16.00
N TYR A 223 14.59 -2.72 16.60
CA TYR A 223 14.94 -3.65 17.65
C TYR A 223 15.08 -2.86 18.96
N ALA A 224 15.39 -3.54 20.07
CA ALA A 224 15.92 -2.89 21.26
C ALA A 224 17.47 -2.87 21.24
N GLU A 225 18.09 -1.75 21.63
CA GLU A 225 19.52 -1.66 21.91
C GLU A 225 19.67 -2.30 23.28
N LYS A 226 20.70 -3.13 23.42
CA LYS A 226 21.15 -3.51 24.76
C LYS A 226 21.50 -2.21 25.49
N ALA A 227 20.89 -1.98 26.65
CA ALA A 227 21.26 -0.83 27.48
C ALA A 227 22.74 -1.00 27.86
N GLU A 228 23.62 -0.23 27.23
CA GLU A 228 25.03 -0.17 27.61
C GLU A 228 25.11 0.52 28.98
N GLY A 229 25.52 -0.22 30.02
CA GLY A 229 25.88 0.37 31.32
C GLY A 229 25.03 0.00 32.53
N LEU A 230 24.09 -0.94 32.43
CA LEU A 230 23.36 -1.48 33.60
C LEU A 230 23.55 -2.99 33.72
N ASP A 231 24.81 -3.43 33.84
CA ASP A 231 25.11 -4.74 34.41
C ASP A 231 24.95 -4.67 35.94
N GLN A 232 23.72 -4.39 36.42
CA GLN A 232 23.40 -4.56 37.83
C GLN A 232 23.18 -6.07 38.09
N PRO A 233 23.87 -6.65 39.09
CA PRO A 233 23.60 -8.02 39.51
C PRO A 233 22.13 -8.16 39.92
N GLY A 234 21.37 -9.01 39.21
CA GLY A 234 19.97 -9.32 39.53
C GLY A 234 18.91 -8.72 38.59
N THR A 235 19.26 -7.80 37.68
CA THR A 235 18.31 -7.39 36.64
C THR A 235 18.24 -8.44 35.52
N PRO A 236 17.04 -8.86 35.08
CA PRO A 236 16.89 -9.81 33.99
C PRO A 236 17.60 -9.27 32.74
N LYS A 237 18.59 -10.02 32.24
CA LYS A 237 19.31 -9.67 31.01
C LYS A 237 18.30 -9.55 29.87
N LEU A 238 18.03 -8.32 29.45
CA LEU A 238 17.30 -8.06 28.20
C LEU A 238 17.96 -8.87 27.10
N VAL A 239 17.21 -9.79 26.49
CA VAL A 239 17.69 -10.62 25.38
C VAL A 239 17.96 -9.66 24.22
N PRO A 240 19.24 -9.41 23.87
CA PRO A 240 19.54 -8.60 22.70
C PRO A 240 18.95 -9.32 21.49
N SER A 241 18.28 -8.59 20.59
CA SER A 241 17.61 -9.07 19.35
C SER A 241 16.08 -9.16 19.37
N LEU A 242 15.39 -8.70 20.41
CA LEU A 242 13.92 -8.61 20.32
C LEU A 242 13.51 -7.45 19.39
N VAL A 243 12.71 -7.77 18.37
CA VAL A 243 12.04 -6.76 17.54
C VAL A 243 10.98 -6.08 18.40
N THR A 244 11.01 -4.75 18.47
CA THR A 244 10.11 -3.98 19.31
C THR A 244 8.97 -3.36 18.51
N ILE A 245 9.20 -3.05 17.24
CA ILE A 245 8.22 -2.35 16.40
C ILE A 245 8.49 -2.61 14.92
N GLY A 246 7.42 -2.72 14.14
CA GLY A 246 7.47 -2.79 12.68
C GLY A 246 6.88 -1.53 12.04
N TYR A 247 7.38 -1.17 10.87
CA TYR A 247 6.82 -0.13 10.01
C TYR A 247 6.81 -0.59 8.56
N LEU A 248 5.78 -0.19 7.82
CA LEU A 248 5.86 -0.16 6.36
C LEU A 248 6.41 1.23 6.01
N THR A 249 7.60 1.25 5.43
CA THR A 249 8.24 2.48 4.98
C THR A 249 8.01 2.65 3.50
N GLU A 250 7.62 3.84 3.08
CA GLU A 250 7.44 4.19 1.68
C GLU A 250 8.21 5.47 1.35
N GLU A 251 8.51 5.66 0.06
CA GLU A 251 8.92 6.96 -0.47
C GLU A 251 7.89 8.04 -0.09
N LEU A 252 8.38 9.21 0.31
CA LEU A 252 7.49 10.33 0.57
C LEU A 252 7.01 10.92 -0.76
N ILE A 253 5.71 10.82 -1.02
CA ILE A 253 5.06 11.54 -2.12
C ILE A 253 5.11 13.03 -1.79
N LYS A 254 5.99 13.75 -2.50
CA LYS A 254 6.06 15.21 -2.41
C LYS A 254 4.89 15.78 -3.20
N LEU A 255 4.06 16.52 -2.49
CA LEU A 255 2.93 17.24 -3.05
C LEU A 255 3.37 18.70 -3.25
N ASP A 256 2.99 19.29 -4.39
CA ASP A 256 3.17 20.73 -4.59
C ASP A 256 2.20 21.51 -3.66
N ASP A 257 2.48 22.79 -3.40
CA ASP A 257 1.74 23.61 -2.43
C ASP A 257 0.21 23.64 -2.69
N ASP A 258 -0.22 23.47 -3.95
CA ASP A 258 -1.62 23.48 -4.37
C ASP A 258 -2.20 22.06 -4.63
N SER A 259 -1.51 21.02 -4.20
CA SER A 259 -1.79 19.64 -4.60
C SER A 259 -2.08 18.77 -3.37
N ASP A 260 -3.26 18.17 -3.30
CA ASP A 260 -3.61 17.25 -2.21
C ASP A 260 -3.21 15.80 -2.50
N PHE A 261 -3.12 14.97 -1.47
CA PHE A 261 -3.12 13.51 -1.67
C PHE A 261 -4.52 13.09 -2.13
N THR A 262 -4.66 12.55 -3.35
CA THR A 262 -5.97 12.33 -3.98
C THR A 262 -6.32 10.86 -4.08
N ASN A 263 -7.55 10.50 -3.74
CA ASN A 263 -8.15 9.22 -4.13
C ASN A 263 -8.74 9.35 -5.54
N PHE A 264 -8.20 8.58 -6.49
CA PHE A 264 -8.60 8.59 -7.90
C PHE A 264 -9.70 7.59 -8.21
N VAL A 265 -9.68 6.41 -7.57
CA VAL A 265 -10.63 5.31 -7.78
C VAL A 265 -10.86 4.61 -6.45
N HIS A 266 -12.11 4.53 -6.00
CA HIS A 266 -12.47 3.91 -4.72
C HIS A 266 -12.58 2.39 -4.85
N ASN A 267 -12.28 1.63 -3.79
CA ASN A 267 -12.35 0.15 -3.83
C ASN A 267 -13.75 -0.43 -4.06
N SER A 268 -14.81 0.36 -3.87
CA SER A 268 -16.20 -0.06 -4.06
C SER A 268 -16.81 0.40 -5.38
N ASN A 269 -16.07 1.11 -6.23
CA ASN A 269 -16.59 1.63 -7.49
C ASN A 269 -15.47 1.69 -8.55
N PRO A 270 -15.57 0.96 -9.68
CA PRO A 270 -14.57 0.97 -10.74
C PRO A 270 -14.62 2.23 -11.63
N SER A 271 -15.28 3.30 -11.17
CA SER A 271 -15.38 4.59 -11.86
C SER A 271 -14.41 5.62 -11.27
N PRO A 272 -14.04 6.66 -12.03
CA PRO A 272 -13.26 7.77 -11.50
C PRO A 272 -13.98 8.41 -10.31
N PHE A 273 -13.28 8.58 -9.20
CA PHE A 273 -13.80 9.33 -8.05
C PHE A 273 -13.80 10.85 -8.29
N ILE A 274 -12.94 11.30 -9.22
CA ILE A 274 -12.83 12.70 -9.62
C ILE A 274 -13.89 13.02 -10.68
N LEU A 275 -14.53 14.18 -10.57
CA LEU A 275 -15.53 14.63 -11.55
C LEU A 275 -14.90 15.06 -12.88
N PRO A 276 -15.59 14.87 -14.02
CA PRO A 276 -15.14 15.37 -15.33
C PRO A 276 -14.79 16.86 -15.30
N GLY A 277 -13.74 17.23 -16.03
CA GLY A 277 -13.26 18.62 -16.15
C GLY A 277 -12.45 19.13 -14.95
N LYS A 278 -12.36 18.36 -13.85
CA LYS A 278 -11.47 18.71 -12.73
C LYS A 278 -10.03 18.34 -13.03
N TYR A 279 -9.10 19.07 -12.41
CA TYR A 279 -7.69 18.68 -12.35
C TYR A 279 -7.60 17.22 -11.90
N ARG A 280 -6.68 16.44 -12.51
CA ARG A 280 -6.46 14.99 -12.25
C ARG A 280 -7.51 14.02 -12.78
N TYR A 281 -8.61 14.49 -13.38
CA TYR A 281 -9.62 13.60 -13.97
C TYR A 281 -9.01 12.66 -15.03
N GLN A 282 -8.13 13.17 -15.89
CA GLN A 282 -7.47 12.35 -16.92
C GLN A 282 -6.60 11.22 -16.33
N THR A 283 -5.99 11.45 -15.17
CA THR A 283 -5.25 10.43 -14.42
C THR A 283 -6.22 9.38 -13.87
N ALA A 284 -7.35 9.79 -13.30
CA ALA A 284 -8.38 8.87 -12.82
C ALA A 284 -8.96 8.01 -13.96
N GLU A 285 -9.26 8.61 -15.12
CA GLU A 285 -9.68 7.85 -16.32
C GLU A 285 -8.63 6.82 -16.74
N PHE A 286 -7.35 7.21 -16.79
CA PHE A 286 -6.29 6.29 -17.14
C PHE A 286 -6.19 5.14 -16.14
N LEU A 287 -6.30 5.41 -14.84
CA LEU A 287 -6.27 4.39 -13.80
C LEU A 287 -7.46 3.44 -13.89
N VAL A 288 -8.66 3.92 -14.19
CA VAL A 288 -9.82 3.06 -14.50
C VAL A 288 -9.55 2.16 -15.71
N PHE A 289 -8.93 2.70 -16.76
CA PHE A 289 -8.50 1.91 -17.92
C PHE A 289 -7.46 0.82 -17.55
N THR A 290 -6.54 1.10 -16.64
CA THR A 290 -5.61 0.05 -16.17
C THR A 290 -6.33 -1.11 -15.49
N GLN A 291 -7.44 -0.86 -14.78
CA GLN A 291 -8.26 -1.92 -14.17
C GLN A 291 -8.84 -2.83 -15.25
N HIS A 292 -9.29 -2.26 -16.36
CA HIS A 292 -9.83 -3.01 -17.50
C HIS A 292 -8.78 -3.97 -18.07
N ILE A 293 -7.57 -3.47 -18.39
CA ILE A 293 -6.48 -4.31 -18.90
C ILE A 293 -6.14 -5.43 -17.90
N GLN A 294 -6.03 -5.10 -16.61
CA GLN A 294 -5.70 -6.07 -15.57
C GLN A 294 -6.77 -7.16 -15.46
N TYR A 295 -8.04 -6.77 -15.49
CA TYR A 295 -9.16 -7.69 -15.44
C TYR A 295 -9.12 -8.66 -16.64
N ILE A 296 -9.00 -8.14 -17.87
CA ILE A 296 -8.93 -8.99 -19.08
C ILE A 296 -7.69 -9.90 -19.05
N ASN A 297 -6.50 -9.35 -18.80
CA ASN A 297 -5.25 -10.11 -18.84
C ASN A 297 -5.11 -11.15 -17.72
N THR A 298 -5.89 -11.02 -16.65
CA THR A 298 -5.96 -12.01 -15.56
C THR A 298 -7.15 -12.96 -15.71
N GLY A 299 -7.89 -12.92 -16.82
CA GLY A 299 -9.08 -13.75 -17.03
C GLY A 299 -10.20 -13.45 -16.02
N GLY A 300 -10.38 -12.19 -15.66
CA GLY A 300 -11.38 -11.70 -14.72
C GLY A 300 -11.05 -11.96 -13.25
N GLN A 301 -9.84 -12.39 -12.92
CA GLN A 301 -9.51 -12.83 -11.56
C GLN A 301 -9.04 -11.71 -10.65
N VAL A 302 -8.27 -10.74 -11.16
CA VAL A 302 -7.55 -9.78 -10.32
C VAL A 302 -7.46 -8.41 -11.00
N TYR A 303 -7.69 -7.34 -10.24
CA TYR A 303 -7.29 -5.98 -10.64
C TYR A 303 -6.99 -5.10 -9.43
N ILE A 304 -6.26 -4.02 -9.66
CA ILE A 304 -5.92 -3.03 -8.63
C ILE A 304 -7.10 -2.06 -8.46
N SER A 305 -7.40 -1.67 -7.23
CA SER A 305 -8.33 -0.61 -6.90
C SER A 305 -7.79 0.24 -5.75
N ASP A 306 -8.60 1.15 -5.22
CA ASP A 306 -8.19 2.16 -4.21
C ASP A 306 -6.94 2.94 -4.64
N TYR A 307 -6.94 3.40 -5.89
CA TYR A 307 -5.81 4.18 -6.42
C TYR A 307 -5.76 5.54 -5.75
N GLN A 308 -4.69 5.81 -4.99
CA GLN A 308 -4.52 7.08 -4.28
C GLN A 308 -3.07 7.56 -4.27
N GLY A 309 -2.85 8.87 -4.32
CA GLY A 309 -1.52 9.47 -4.38
C GLY A 309 -1.48 10.80 -5.15
N SER A 310 -0.39 11.01 -5.89
CA SER A 310 -0.23 12.12 -6.84
C SER A 310 -0.53 11.66 -8.28
N THR A 311 -0.33 12.54 -9.27
CA THR A 311 -0.53 12.23 -10.69
C THR A 311 0.53 11.29 -11.27
N THR A 312 1.65 11.08 -10.59
CA THR A 312 2.78 10.26 -11.06
C THR A 312 3.16 9.16 -10.07
N LEU A 313 2.82 9.29 -8.79
CA LEU A 313 3.23 8.37 -7.74
C LEU A 313 2.05 7.98 -6.85
N LEU A 314 1.77 6.69 -6.79
CA LEU A 314 0.65 6.09 -6.07
C LEU A 314 1.11 5.35 -4.82
N SER A 315 0.22 5.26 -3.84
CA SER A 315 0.45 4.61 -2.56
C SER A 315 -0.86 3.97 -2.07
N ASP A 316 -0.77 3.16 -1.02
CA ASP A 316 -1.92 2.54 -0.36
C ASP A 316 -2.94 1.83 -1.28
N PRO A 317 -2.48 0.99 -2.22
CA PRO A 317 -3.38 0.25 -3.09
C PRO A 317 -4.25 -0.76 -2.34
N GLN A 318 -5.30 -1.19 -3.02
CA GLN A 318 -6.02 -2.42 -2.74
C GLN A 318 -5.99 -3.33 -3.98
N ILE A 319 -5.87 -4.64 -3.78
CA ILE A 319 -6.09 -5.62 -4.84
C ILE A 319 -7.44 -6.27 -4.61
N LEU A 320 -8.27 -6.31 -5.65
CA LEU A 320 -9.55 -7.02 -5.65
C LEU A 320 -9.36 -8.34 -6.37
N THR A 321 -9.87 -9.42 -5.78
CA THR A 321 -9.77 -10.77 -6.35
C THR A 321 -11.11 -11.47 -6.41
N HIS A 322 -11.32 -12.23 -7.48
CA HIS A 322 -12.47 -13.13 -7.61
C HIS A 322 -12.50 -14.16 -6.48
N LEU A 323 -13.68 -14.68 -6.15
CA LEU A 323 -13.85 -15.68 -5.07
C LEU A 323 -13.14 -17.00 -5.35
N ASP A 324 -12.86 -17.30 -6.61
CA ASP A 324 -12.15 -18.53 -6.98
C ASP A 324 -10.66 -18.45 -6.68
N VAL A 325 -10.10 -17.23 -6.60
CA VAL A 325 -8.70 -17.01 -6.24
C VAL A 325 -8.49 -17.43 -4.78
N ASN A 326 -7.58 -18.38 -4.57
CA ASN A 326 -7.26 -18.95 -3.26
C ASN A 326 -8.51 -19.44 -2.48
N LYS A 327 -9.52 -19.99 -3.19
CA LYS A 327 -10.76 -20.52 -2.59
C LYS A 327 -11.47 -19.51 -1.68
N GLY A 328 -11.42 -18.23 -2.05
CA GLY A 328 -12.07 -17.13 -1.33
C GLY A 328 -11.36 -16.68 -0.06
N GLN A 329 -10.20 -17.25 0.25
CA GLN A 329 -9.38 -16.77 1.36
C GLN A 329 -8.83 -15.38 1.07
N LYS A 330 -8.74 -14.54 2.11
CA LYS A 330 -8.26 -13.15 2.00
C LYS A 330 -6.76 -13.10 1.72
N LEU A 331 -6.39 -13.11 0.43
CA LEU A 331 -4.99 -13.05 -0.01
C LEU A 331 -4.36 -11.65 0.16
N PHE A 332 -5.15 -10.60 -0.10
CA PHE A 332 -4.68 -9.21 -0.16
C PHE A 332 -5.37 -8.29 0.86
N SER A 333 -5.37 -8.72 2.13
CA SER A 333 -5.96 -8.03 3.27
C SER A 333 -7.49 -7.98 3.30
N GLU A 334 -8.05 -7.31 4.31
CA GLU A 334 -9.49 -7.25 4.59
C GLU A 334 -10.27 -6.38 3.60
N GLY A 335 -9.61 -5.56 2.80
CA GLY A 335 -10.24 -4.64 1.84
C GLY A 335 -10.73 -5.28 0.54
N ASN A 336 -10.64 -6.62 0.40
CA ASN A 336 -11.12 -7.30 -0.80
C ASN A 336 -12.65 -7.27 -0.88
N TYR A 337 -13.18 -6.51 -1.84
CA TYR A 337 -14.59 -6.45 -2.19
C TYR A 337 -14.90 -7.40 -3.35
N ALA A 338 -14.96 -8.71 -3.07
CA ALA A 338 -15.14 -9.75 -4.08
C ALA A 338 -16.38 -9.56 -4.98
N LYS A 339 -17.48 -8.99 -4.45
CA LYS A 339 -18.67 -8.66 -5.25
C LYS A 339 -18.35 -7.69 -6.39
N GLY A 340 -17.44 -6.73 -6.16
CA GLY A 340 -17.01 -5.78 -7.19
C GLY A 340 -16.18 -6.41 -8.30
N VAL A 341 -15.57 -7.58 -8.08
CA VAL A 341 -14.90 -8.31 -9.17
C VAL A 341 -15.93 -8.99 -10.07
N ALA A 342 -16.89 -9.70 -9.48
CA ALA A 342 -17.96 -10.35 -10.24
C ALA A 342 -18.90 -9.36 -10.97
N ALA A 343 -19.01 -8.12 -10.46
CA ALA A 343 -19.79 -7.06 -11.09
C ALA A 343 -18.99 -6.17 -12.04
N PHE A 344 -17.67 -6.38 -12.18
CA PHE A 344 -16.78 -5.44 -12.88
C PHE A 344 -17.23 -5.16 -14.31
N GLU A 345 -17.58 -6.18 -15.09
CA GLU A 345 -18.02 -6.03 -16.50
C GLU A 345 -19.32 -5.22 -16.64
N LYS A 346 -20.16 -5.21 -15.58
CA LYS A 346 -21.43 -4.47 -15.55
C LYS A 346 -21.24 -3.04 -15.05
N GLU A 347 -20.35 -2.85 -14.08
CA GLU A 347 -20.13 -1.57 -13.39
C GLU A 347 -19.04 -0.71 -14.06
N HIS A 348 -18.09 -1.32 -14.78
CA HIS A 348 -17.04 -0.61 -15.48
C HIS A 348 -17.58 0.13 -16.71
N ILE A 349 -17.41 1.46 -16.72
CA ILE A 349 -17.78 2.30 -17.85
C ILE A 349 -16.52 2.61 -18.67
N CYS A 350 -16.46 2.07 -19.88
CA CYS A 350 -15.34 2.30 -20.79
C CYS A 350 -15.17 3.79 -21.12
N ASN A 351 -13.97 4.33 -20.87
CA ASN A 351 -13.60 5.71 -21.18
C ASN A 351 -12.80 5.81 -22.49
N LYS A 352 -12.25 6.99 -22.80
CA LYS A 352 -11.50 7.24 -24.04
C LYS A 352 -10.29 6.32 -24.24
N TYR A 353 -9.64 5.89 -23.17
CA TYR A 353 -8.51 4.97 -23.25
C TYR A 353 -9.00 3.57 -23.62
N CYS A 354 -10.01 3.04 -22.91
CA CYS A 354 -10.60 1.73 -23.20
C CYS A 354 -11.14 1.63 -24.64
N LYS A 355 -11.67 2.73 -25.17
CA LYS A 355 -12.31 2.81 -26.49
C LYS A 355 -11.33 2.97 -27.65
N TRP A 356 -10.02 3.15 -27.41
CA TRP A 356 -9.07 3.29 -28.50
C TRP A 356 -8.86 1.94 -29.20
N PRO A 357 -9.15 1.82 -30.52
CA PRO A 357 -9.12 0.52 -31.20
C PRO A 357 -7.77 -0.18 -31.18
N GLY A 358 -6.67 0.58 -31.07
CA GLY A 358 -5.32 0.01 -31.00
C GLY A 358 -5.07 -0.87 -29.77
N PHE A 359 -5.84 -0.70 -28.68
CA PHE A 359 -5.77 -1.60 -27.53
C PHE A 359 -6.57 -2.89 -27.71
N GLN A 360 -7.46 -3.02 -28.70
CA GLN A 360 -8.22 -4.26 -28.94
C GLN A 360 -8.95 -4.80 -27.70
N LEU A 361 -9.49 -3.89 -26.87
CA LEU A 361 -10.26 -4.26 -25.68
C LEU A 361 -11.75 -4.40 -26.03
N ASP A 362 -12.37 -5.42 -25.47
CA ASP A 362 -13.83 -5.58 -25.53
C ASP A 362 -14.50 -4.50 -24.68
N ALA A 363 -15.59 -3.92 -25.18
CA ALA A 363 -16.30 -2.87 -24.46
C ALA A 363 -17.20 -3.46 -23.36
N PHE A 364 -17.00 -3.00 -22.13
CA PHE A 364 -17.91 -3.23 -20.99
C PHE A 364 -18.92 -2.09 -20.82
N GLY A 365 -20.01 -2.36 -20.09
CA GLY A 365 -21.04 -1.36 -19.76
C GLY A 365 -22.01 -1.02 -20.89
N GLY A 366 -22.00 -1.78 -21.98
CA GLY A 366 -22.96 -1.66 -23.09
C GLY A 366 -24.26 -2.39 -22.78
N GLY A 367 -25.01 -1.93 -21.77
CA GLY A 367 -26.45 -2.20 -21.78
C GLY A 367 -26.98 -1.58 -23.07
N GLU A 368 -27.57 -2.39 -23.94
CA GLU A 368 -28.33 -1.90 -25.09
C GLU A 368 -29.15 -0.71 -24.60
N SER A 369 -28.85 0.49 -25.10
CA SER A 369 -29.84 1.56 -25.04
C SER A 369 -31.01 1.01 -25.82
N SER A 370 -32.00 0.46 -25.13
CA SER A 370 -33.27 0.05 -25.70
C SER A 370 -33.86 1.31 -26.32
N GLY A 371 -33.56 1.52 -27.60
CA GLY A 371 -34.14 2.54 -28.41
C GLY A 371 -35.63 2.23 -28.49
N THR A 372 -36.41 2.87 -27.63
CA THR A 372 -37.83 3.08 -27.89
C THR A 372 -37.90 4.03 -29.09
N ALA A 373 -38.07 3.41 -30.26
CA ALA A 373 -38.45 4.07 -31.51
C ALA A 373 -39.85 4.69 -31.41
#